data_AF-A0A535WSU2-F1
#
_entry.id   AF-A0A535WSU2-F1
#
_cell.length_a   1.000
_cell.length_b   1.000
_cell.length_c   1.000
_cell.angle_alpha   90.00
_cell.angle_beta   90.00
_cell.angle_gamma   90.00
#
_symmetry.space_group_name_H-M   'P 1'
#
loop_
_entity.id
_entity.type
_entity.pdbx_description
1 polymer ?
#
loop_
_entity_poly.entity_id
_entity_poly.type
_entity_poly.pdbx_seq_one_letter_code
_entity_poly.pdbx_strand_id
1 'polypeptide(L)'
;MASSWSTTLLSSRASATAGRTTHEKPPRRAHSTPPRPKHLKLLEYQAKEVLASLGIPIPPGMVARTPDEAVAAFSRLGPVAVKAQVPVGGRGKAGGIKLAKTADEARNAAAQIIGMDIKGFKVPLVYCEAALDIEREIYVGFTVDRDARANVLLVSAKGGIDIEQVAEESPDAIARLYPNPWRGPLDFQLAQLVYDAGLGDLARPLTALIKKLYRAIPDYDALTAEINPLVVTKNGDVVAGDAKLEVDDNAAWRHKDLEQRYGSVIAGDPYEVEAKKRGLTYVSLDGDIGIIGNGAGLCMSTLDLVQRAGGRAANFCDIGGGAKAEVVENALAVILMNPKV
;
A
#
# COMPACT_ATOMS: atom_id res chain seq x y z
N MET A 1 -79.37 6.24 -26.37
CA MET A 1 -79.70 7.43 -27.20
C MET A 1 -78.43 8.25 -27.29
N ALA A 2 -77.55 8.02 -28.27
CA ALA A 2 -77.66 8.48 -29.66
C ALA A 2 -77.65 10.00 -29.78
N SER A 3 -76.50 10.58 -30.12
CA SER A 3 -76.34 11.48 -31.28
C SER A 3 -74.92 12.08 -31.31
N SER A 4 -74.20 11.74 -32.38
CA SER A 4 -73.00 12.40 -32.87
C SER A 4 -73.34 13.66 -33.68
N TRP A 5 -72.29 14.23 -34.30
CA TRP A 5 -72.21 15.19 -35.41
C TRP A 5 -71.99 16.66 -35.02
N SER A 6 -71.15 17.48 -35.66
CA SER A 6 -69.94 17.35 -36.52
C SER A 6 -69.76 18.73 -37.15
N THR A 7 -68.57 19.35 -37.12
CA THR A 7 -68.02 20.25 -38.17
C THR A 7 -66.51 20.43 -37.87
N THR A 8 -65.52 19.88 -38.59
CA THR A 8 -65.02 20.17 -39.97
C THR A 8 -64.40 21.60 -39.99
N LEU A 9 -63.14 21.93 -40.33
CA LEU A 9 -62.11 21.38 -41.25
C LEU A 9 -60.77 22.20 -41.12
N LEU A 10 -59.68 21.65 -41.69
CA LEU A 10 -58.44 22.29 -42.24
C LEU A 10 -57.42 22.91 -41.25
N SER A 11 -56.23 22.32 -41.02
CA SER A 11 -55.03 22.19 -41.89
C SER A 11 -53.99 23.30 -41.71
N SER A 12 -52.92 23.01 -40.96
CA SER A 12 -51.54 23.16 -41.46
C SER A 12 -50.55 22.43 -40.55
N ARG A 13 -49.88 21.42 -41.10
CA ARG A 13 -48.69 20.82 -40.49
C ARG A 13 -47.53 21.82 -40.58
N ALA A 14 -46.90 22.14 -39.46
CA ALA A 14 -45.52 22.60 -39.40
C ALA A 14 -44.76 21.66 -38.45
N SER A 15 -43.86 20.88 -39.04
CA SER A 15 -42.94 20.00 -38.34
C SER A 15 -41.86 20.83 -37.66
N ALA A 16 -41.91 20.94 -36.33
CA ALA A 16 -40.79 21.45 -35.53
C ALA A 16 -40.04 20.26 -34.92
N THR A 17 -38.91 19.91 -35.53
CA THR A 17 -37.90 19.03 -34.95
C THR A 17 -37.28 19.70 -33.73
N ALA A 18 -37.73 19.32 -32.54
CA ALA A 18 -37.09 19.71 -31.29
C ALA A 18 -35.80 18.89 -31.10
N GLY A 19 -34.66 19.55 -31.32
CA GLY A 19 -33.35 19.03 -30.96
C GLY A 19 -33.27 18.76 -29.48
N ARG A 20 -33.14 17.48 -29.11
CA ARG A 20 -32.99 17.01 -27.74
C ARG A 20 -31.54 17.31 -27.31
N THR A 21 -31.30 18.45 -26.68
CA THR A 21 -30.02 18.73 -26.02
C THR A 21 -29.84 17.77 -24.86
N THR A 22 -28.94 16.81 -25.00
CA THR A 22 -28.47 15.95 -23.92
C THR A 22 -27.73 16.81 -22.91
N HIS A 23 -28.34 17.02 -21.73
CA HIS A 23 -27.60 17.51 -20.57
C HIS A 23 -26.59 16.45 -20.15
N GLU A 24 -25.36 16.59 -20.60
CA GLU A 24 -24.21 15.88 -20.05
C GLU A 24 -24.04 16.28 -18.58
N LYS A 25 -24.07 15.29 -17.69
CA LYS A 25 -23.65 15.49 -16.30
C LYS A 25 -22.17 15.91 -16.32
N PRO A 26 -21.76 16.94 -15.55
CA PRO A 26 -20.37 17.32 -15.49
C PRO A 26 -19.52 16.14 -14.99
N PRO A 27 -18.29 15.96 -15.49
CA PRO A 27 -17.42 14.89 -15.04
C PRO A 27 -17.20 15.03 -13.53
N ARG A 28 -17.30 13.91 -12.80
CA ARG A 28 -16.99 13.87 -11.37
C ARG A 28 -15.56 14.38 -11.19
N ARG A 29 -15.40 15.49 -10.47
CA ARG A 29 -14.09 16.00 -10.08
C ARG A 29 -13.33 14.89 -9.35
N ALA A 30 -12.17 14.51 -9.86
CA ALA A 30 -11.22 13.71 -9.09
C ALA A 30 -10.94 14.46 -7.79
N HIS A 31 -11.39 13.93 -6.66
CA HIS A 31 -10.97 14.42 -5.36
C HIS A 31 -9.50 14.02 -5.21
N SER A 32 -8.61 15.01 -5.12
CA SER A 32 -7.25 14.78 -4.67
C SER A 32 -7.33 14.16 -3.27
N THR A 33 -6.93 12.90 -3.15
CA THR A 33 -6.89 12.21 -1.86
C THR A 33 -5.88 12.93 -0.99
N PRO A 34 -6.19 13.27 0.28
CA PRO A 34 -5.23 13.95 1.14
C PRO A 34 -3.92 13.19 1.26
N PRO A 35 -2.76 13.87 1.38
CA PRO A 35 -1.53 13.21 1.80
C PRO A 35 -1.82 12.56 3.15
N ARG A 36 -1.74 11.22 3.18
CA ARG A 36 -2.08 10.43 4.36
C ARG A 36 -0.99 10.68 5.43
N PRO A 37 -1.34 10.78 6.72
CA PRO A 37 -0.36 10.60 7.79
C PRO A 37 0.45 9.34 7.49
N LYS A 38 1.78 9.41 7.57
CA LYS A 38 2.62 8.26 7.24
C LYS A 38 2.52 7.22 8.36
N HIS A 39 1.66 6.23 8.13
CA HIS A 39 1.66 4.96 8.84
C HIS A 39 3.08 4.39 8.93
N LEU A 40 3.39 3.67 10.01
CA LEU A 40 4.65 2.93 10.08
C LEU A 40 4.60 1.83 9.02
N LYS A 41 5.32 2.06 7.91
CA LYS A 41 5.49 1.08 6.84
C LYS A 41 6.71 0.24 7.14
N LEU A 42 6.48 -1.03 7.41
CA LEU A 42 7.55 -1.98 7.62
C LEU A 42 8.20 -2.36 6.29
N LEU A 43 9.52 -2.56 6.30
CA LEU A 43 10.23 -3.24 5.23
C LEU A 43 9.78 -4.70 5.16
N GLU A 44 9.94 -5.36 4.01
CA GLU A 44 9.49 -6.75 3.82
C GLU A 44 10.02 -7.68 4.91
N TYR A 45 11.32 -7.60 5.24
CA TYR A 45 11.89 -8.49 6.25
C TYR A 45 11.26 -8.26 7.65
N GLN A 46 10.94 -7.01 7.99
CA GLN A 46 10.29 -6.64 9.25
C GLN A 46 8.83 -7.12 9.27
N ALA A 47 8.12 -6.94 8.15
CA ALA A 47 6.78 -7.49 7.98
C ALA A 47 6.79 -9.01 8.13
N LYS A 48 7.77 -9.70 7.52
CA LYS A 48 7.95 -11.15 7.64
C LYS A 48 8.24 -11.59 9.07
N GLU A 49 9.05 -10.86 9.83
CA GLU A 49 9.27 -11.16 11.26
C GLU A 49 7.97 -11.06 12.07
N VAL A 50 7.15 -10.03 11.81
CA VAL A 50 5.82 -9.91 12.44
C VAL A 50 4.92 -11.08 12.05
N LEU A 51 4.82 -11.41 10.76
CA LEU A 51 4.02 -12.55 10.30
C LEU A 51 4.50 -13.88 10.89
N ALA A 52 5.82 -14.09 11.00
CA ALA A 52 6.40 -15.26 11.62
C ALA A 52 6.03 -15.36 13.11
N SER A 53 6.01 -14.23 13.83
CA SER A 53 5.56 -14.19 15.23
C SER A 53 4.08 -14.54 15.41
N LEU A 54 3.25 -14.33 14.38
CA LEU A 54 1.86 -14.78 14.30
C LEU A 54 1.72 -16.26 13.87
N GLY A 55 2.85 -16.94 13.62
CA GLY A 55 2.92 -18.33 13.20
C GLY A 55 2.64 -18.56 11.71
N ILE A 56 2.81 -17.53 10.87
CA ILE A 56 2.74 -17.64 9.42
C ILE A 56 4.11 -18.07 8.90
N PRO A 57 4.22 -19.17 8.13
CA PRO A 57 5.50 -19.61 7.58
C PRO A 57 6.10 -18.57 6.62
N ILE A 58 7.38 -18.27 6.80
CA ILE A 58 8.20 -17.44 5.91
C ILE A 58 9.41 -18.26 5.44
N PRO A 59 9.98 -17.98 4.26
CA PRO A 59 11.27 -18.55 3.90
C PRO A 59 12.35 -18.10 4.90
N PRO A 60 13.27 -18.98 5.31
CA PRO A 60 14.44 -18.57 6.08
C PRO A 60 15.22 -17.49 5.32
N GLY A 61 15.59 -16.41 6.00
CA GLY A 61 16.31 -15.32 5.37
C GLY A 61 17.14 -14.50 6.34
N MET A 62 17.99 -13.65 5.76
CA MET A 62 18.98 -12.84 6.47
C MET A 62 19.08 -11.47 5.81
N VAL A 63 19.18 -10.42 6.63
CA VAL A 63 19.54 -9.08 6.15
C VAL A 63 21.01 -9.06 5.74
N ALA A 64 21.31 -8.43 4.61
CA ALA A 64 22.66 -8.14 4.16
C ALA A 64 22.79 -6.66 3.79
N ARG A 65 23.79 -6.00 4.39
CA ARG A 65 24.18 -4.61 4.15
C ARG A 65 25.39 -4.51 3.22
N THR A 66 26.05 -5.62 2.96
CA THR A 66 27.22 -5.71 2.09
C THR A 66 27.11 -6.92 1.15
N PRO A 67 27.82 -6.93 0.01
CA PRO A 67 27.89 -8.11 -0.84
C PRO A 67 28.44 -9.36 -0.14
N ASP A 68 29.36 -9.19 0.82
CA ASP A 68 29.92 -10.31 1.61
C ASP A 68 28.87 -10.93 2.54
N GLU A 69 28.01 -10.11 3.16
CA GLU A 69 26.89 -10.61 3.96
C GLU A 69 25.88 -11.38 3.10
N ALA A 70 25.68 -10.99 1.84
CA ALA A 70 24.83 -11.74 0.90
C ALA A 70 25.45 -13.10 0.53
N VAL A 71 26.77 -13.18 0.39
CA VAL A 71 27.49 -14.46 0.23
C VAL A 71 27.31 -15.34 1.45
N ALA A 72 27.45 -14.78 2.66
CA ALA A 72 27.23 -15.53 3.90
C ALA A 72 25.79 -16.08 4.00
N ALA A 73 24.79 -15.30 3.58
CA ALA A 73 23.41 -15.77 3.49
C ALA A 73 23.27 -16.94 2.51
N PHE A 74 23.86 -16.85 1.31
CA PHE A 74 23.89 -17.96 0.34
C PHE A 74 24.56 -19.21 0.91
N SER A 75 25.72 -19.07 1.57
CA SER A 75 26.44 -20.21 2.16
C SER A 75 25.61 -20.95 3.22
N ARG A 76 24.72 -20.24 3.92
CA ARG A 76 23.84 -20.83 4.94
C ARG A 76 22.56 -21.42 4.37
N LEU A 77 21.99 -20.78 3.35
CA LEU A 77 20.63 -21.06 2.86
C LEU A 77 20.59 -21.85 1.55
N GLY A 78 21.70 -21.91 0.82
CA GLY A 78 21.74 -22.38 -0.57
C GLY A 78 21.26 -21.28 -1.54
N PRO A 79 20.60 -21.62 -2.66
CA PRO A 79 20.04 -20.64 -3.57
C PRO A 79 19.13 -19.61 -2.86
N VAL A 80 19.34 -18.33 -3.14
CA VAL A 80 18.61 -17.23 -2.48
C VAL A 80 17.95 -16.28 -3.49
N ALA A 81 16.85 -15.66 -3.06
CA ALA A 81 16.36 -14.42 -3.64
C ALA A 81 16.94 -13.24 -2.86
N VAL A 82 17.62 -12.33 -3.57
CA VAL A 82 18.18 -11.07 -3.03
C VAL A 82 17.18 -9.95 -3.32
N LYS A 83 16.59 -9.37 -2.27
CA LYS A 83 15.46 -8.44 -2.36
C LYS A 83 15.76 -7.09 -1.73
N ALA A 84 15.65 -6.01 -2.50
CA ALA A 84 15.76 -4.63 -2.04
C ALA A 84 14.78 -4.33 -0.90
N GLN A 85 15.27 -3.67 0.15
CA GLN A 85 14.45 -3.26 1.27
C GLN A 85 14.20 -1.76 1.24
N VAL A 86 13.04 -1.37 0.69
CA VAL A 86 12.54 0.00 0.60
C VAL A 86 11.03 0.02 0.86
N PRO A 87 10.45 1.12 1.38
CA PRO A 87 9.04 1.17 1.79
C PRO A 87 8.07 1.42 0.61
N VAL A 88 8.38 0.83 -0.55
CA VAL A 88 7.62 0.97 -1.80
C VAL A 88 7.44 -0.37 -2.51
N GLY A 89 6.25 -0.57 -3.10
CA GLY A 89 5.95 -1.74 -3.93
C GLY A 89 6.55 -1.64 -5.34
N GLY A 90 6.49 -2.74 -6.09
CA GLY A 90 6.99 -2.82 -7.47
C GLY A 90 8.51 -3.01 -7.61
N ARG A 91 9.16 -3.48 -6.55
CA ARG A 91 10.62 -3.70 -6.47
C ARG A 91 11.13 -4.67 -7.55
N GLY A 92 10.37 -5.72 -7.84
CA GLY A 92 10.70 -6.69 -8.90
C GLY A 92 10.78 -6.02 -10.28
N LYS A 93 9.77 -5.22 -10.65
CA LYS A 93 9.75 -4.46 -11.92
C LYS A 93 10.89 -3.44 -12.02
N ALA A 94 11.36 -2.91 -10.89
CA ALA A 94 12.50 -1.99 -10.81
C ALA A 94 13.87 -2.69 -10.79
N GLY A 95 13.93 -4.03 -10.90
CA GLY A 95 15.18 -4.78 -10.84
C GLY A 95 15.77 -4.97 -9.44
N GLY A 96 14.99 -4.65 -8.39
CA GLY A 96 15.35 -4.79 -6.99
C GLY A 96 15.16 -6.19 -6.41
N ILE A 97 14.80 -7.19 -7.23
CA ILE A 97 14.69 -8.60 -6.81
C ILE A 97 15.48 -9.45 -7.81
N LYS A 98 16.43 -10.26 -7.32
CA LYS A 98 17.26 -11.13 -8.15
C LYS A 98 17.44 -12.51 -7.51
N LEU A 99 17.30 -13.56 -8.31
CA LEU A 99 17.63 -14.93 -7.87
C LEU A 99 19.12 -15.19 -8.05
N ALA A 100 19.74 -15.81 -7.06
CA ALA A 100 21.14 -16.20 -7.05
C ALA A 100 21.26 -17.69 -6.70
N LYS A 101 21.85 -18.47 -7.60
CA LYS A 101 22.09 -19.91 -7.47
C LYS A 101 23.53 -20.23 -7.06
N THR A 102 24.41 -19.24 -7.04
CA THR A 102 25.81 -19.36 -6.61
C THR A 102 26.19 -18.20 -5.68
N ALA A 103 27.28 -18.38 -4.93
CA ALA A 103 27.83 -17.34 -4.06
C ALA A 103 28.21 -16.07 -4.85
N ASP A 104 28.80 -16.22 -6.03
CA ASP A 104 29.17 -15.09 -6.89
C ASP A 104 27.94 -14.37 -7.45
N GLU A 105 26.89 -15.10 -7.82
CA GLU A 105 25.61 -14.50 -8.20
C GLU A 105 24.99 -13.70 -7.03
N ALA A 106 25.07 -14.21 -5.79
CA ALA A 106 24.55 -13.52 -4.62
C ALA A 106 25.34 -12.22 -4.34
N ARG A 107 26.67 -12.28 -4.44
CA ARG A 107 27.56 -11.11 -4.35
C ARG A 107 27.19 -10.05 -5.39
N ASN A 108 27.09 -10.46 -6.65
CA ASN A 108 26.82 -9.56 -7.78
C ASN A 108 25.42 -8.95 -7.67
N ALA A 109 24.42 -9.73 -7.29
CA ALA A 109 23.06 -9.25 -7.08
C ALA A 109 23.01 -8.19 -5.97
N ALA A 110 23.64 -8.44 -4.82
CA ALA A 110 23.70 -7.49 -3.72
C ALA A 110 24.45 -6.21 -4.11
N ALA A 111 25.60 -6.32 -4.79
CA ALA A 111 26.37 -5.16 -5.26
C ALA A 111 25.61 -4.28 -6.25
N GLN A 112 24.72 -4.87 -7.06
CA GLN A 112 23.89 -4.13 -8.00
C GLN A 112 22.65 -3.49 -7.35
N ILE A 113 22.11 -4.12 -6.30
CA ILE A 113 20.86 -3.67 -5.66
C ILE A 113 21.14 -2.64 -4.56
N ILE A 114 22.17 -2.83 -3.74
CA ILE A 114 22.51 -1.89 -2.67
C ILE A 114 22.95 -0.56 -3.29
N GLY A 115 22.33 0.54 -2.86
CA GLY A 115 22.54 1.89 -3.41
C GLY A 115 21.72 2.22 -4.66
N MET A 116 21.00 1.25 -5.25
CA MET A 116 20.03 1.49 -6.32
C MET A 116 18.97 2.49 -5.86
N ASP A 117 18.48 3.32 -6.78
CA ASP A 117 17.30 4.15 -6.54
C ASP A 117 16.04 3.43 -7.00
N ILE A 118 15.09 3.22 -6.10
CA ILE A 118 13.78 2.66 -6.42
C ILE A 118 12.72 3.68 -6.02
N LYS A 119 12.16 4.39 -7.01
CA LYS A 119 11.10 5.39 -6.81
C LYS A 119 11.48 6.48 -5.79
N GLY A 120 12.73 6.96 -5.84
CA GLY A 120 13.26 7.99 -4.94
C GLY A 120 13.83 7.47 -3.62
N PHE A 121 13.77 6.15 -3.38
CA PHE A 121 14.39 5.53 -2.21
C PHE A 121 15.71 4.87 -2.58
N LYS A 122 16.80 5.32 -1.97
CA LYS A 122 18.08 4.62 -2.03
C LYS A 122 18.01 3.35 -1.20
N VAL A 123 18.30 2.21 -1.82
CA VAL A 123 18.26 0.89 -1.16
C VAL A 123 19.43 0.79 -0.18
N PRO A 124 19.19 0.75 1.15
CA PRO A 124 20.27 0.75 2.13
C PRO A 124 20.79 -0.66 2.46
N LEU A 125 19.97 -1.68 2.18
CA LEU A 125 20.23 -3.09 2.48
C LEU A 125 19.33 -3.98 1.63
N VAL A 126 19.67 -5.27 1.56
CA VAL A 126 18.87 -6.32 0.94
C VAL A 126 18.49 -7.37 1.96
N TYR A 127 17.40 -8.08 1.69
CA TYR A 127 16.99 -9.30 2.39
C TYR A 127 17.26 -10.49 1.48
N CYS A 128 18.11 -11.41 1.93
CA CYS A 128 18.47 -12.63 1.23
C CYS A 128 17.72 -13.80 1.86
N GLU A 129 16.78 -14.39 1.12
CA GLU A 129 15.98 -15.51 1.62
C GLU A 129 16.09 -16.73 0.73
N ALA A 130 15.87 -17.92 1.30
CA ALA A 130 15.89 -19.16 0.54
C ALA A 130 14.91 -19.11 -0.64
N ALA A 131 15.39 -19.49 -1.82
CA ALA A 131 14.55 -19.56 -3.01
C ALA A 131 13.47 -20.65 -2.84
N LEU A 132 12.21 -20.27 -3.07
CA LEU A 132 11.07 -21.17 -2.96
C LEU A 132 10.85 -21.94 -4.27
N ASP A 133 10.43 -23.21 -4.18
CA ASP A 133 9.99 -23.99 -5.33
C ASP A 133 8.49 -23.77 -5.57
N ILE A 134 8.19 -22.75 -6.36
CA ILE A 134 6.83 -22.21 -6.55
C ILE A 134 6.01 -23.13 -7.47
N GLU A 135 4.87 -23.62 -6.97
CA GLU A 135 3.83 -24.29 -7.77
C GLU A 135 2.72 -23.32 -8.15
N ARG A 136 2.22 -22.55 -7.17
CA ARG A 136 1.16 -21.55 -7.37
C ARG A 136 1.45 -20.28 -6.56
N GLU A 137 1.05 -19.14 -7.11
CA GLU A 137 1.12 -17.84 -6.45
C GLU A 137 -0.30 -17.32 -6.20
N ILE A 138 -0.60 -17.03 -4.94
CA ILE A 138 -1.91 -16.60 -4.45
C ILE A 138 -1.75 -15.21 -3.82
N TYR A 139 -2.80 -14.42 -3.84
CA TYR A 139 -2.89 -13.19 -3.06
C TYR A 139 -3.74 -13.43 -1.81
N VAL A 140 -3.23 -13.03 -0.64
CA VAL A 140 -4.00 -12.96 0.61
C VAL A 140 -3.67 -11.66 1.33
N GLY A 141 -4.69 -10.92 1.75
CA GLY A 141 -4.47 -9.71 2.53
C GLY A 141 -5.72 -9.21 3.24
N PHE A 142 -5.55 -8.14 4.01
CA PHE A 142 -6.64 -7.32 4.50
C PHE A 142 -6.29 -5.85 4.41
N THR A 143 -7.32 -5.01 4.37
CA THR A 143 -7.20 -3.55 4.51
C THR A 143 -8.47 -2.97 5.16
N VAL A 144 -8.48 -1.66 5.38
CA VAL A 144 -9.65 -0.92 5.85
C VAL A 144 -10.47 -0.45 4.66
N ASP A 145 -11.69 -0.99 4.51
CA ASP A 145 -12.69 -0.44 3.61
C ASP A 145 -13.39 0.73 4.31
N ARG A 146 -13.08 1.95 3.84
CA ARG A 146 -13.59 3.19 4.44
C ARG A 146 -15.06 3.43 4.11
N ASP A 147 -15.54 2.94 2.98
CA ASP A 147 -16.95 3.09 2.58
C ASP A 147 -17.83 2.16 3.41
N ALA A 148 -17.38 0.91 3.59
CA ALA A 148 -18.03 -0.05 4.49
C ALA A 148 -17.78 0.28 5.98
N ARG A 149 -16.78 1.11 6.29
CA ARG A 149 -16.29 1.41 7.66
C ARG A 149 -15.91 0.12 8.41
N ALA A 150 -15.24 -0.79 7.71
CA ALA A 150 -14.93 -2.13 8.22
C ALA A 150 -13.60 -2.63 7.66
N ASN A 151 -12.98 -3.58 8.36
CA ASN A 151 -11.87 -4.35 7.81
C ASN A 151 -12.40 -5.34 6.77
N VAL A 152 -11.70 -5.48 5.65
CA VAL A 152 -12.02 -6.43 4.59
C VAL A 152 -10.86 -7.38 4.39
N LEU A 153 -11.14 -8.69 4.39
CA LEU A 153 -10.22 -9.75 3.98
C LEU A 153 -10.40 -10.00 2.48
N LEU A 154 -9.28 -10.15 1.78
CA LEU A 154 -9.19 -10.30 0.34
C LEU A 154 -8.38 -11.56 0.01
N VAL A 155 -8.91 -12.40 -0.87
CA VAL A 155 -8.21 -13.60 -1.39
C VAL A 155 -8.40 -13.67 -2.90
N SER A 156 -7.34 -13.99 -3.63
CA SER A 156 -7.39 -14.19 -5.07
C SER A 156 -6.40 -15.27 -5.50
N ALA A 157 -6.81 -16.13 -6.41
CA ALA A 157 -5.92 -17.11 -7.06
C ALA A 157 -4.88 -16.46 -7.98
N LYS A 158 -5.01 -15.16 -8.29
CA LYS A 158 -4.05 -14.38 -9.07
C LYS A 158 -3.05 -13.66 -8.14
N GLY A 159 -2.05 -14.38 -7.63
CA GLY A 159 -0.92 -13.79 -6.89
C GLY A 159 0.22 -13.36 -7.80
N GLY A 160 1.24 -12.69 -7.22
CA GLY A 160 2.46 -12.27 -7.91
C GLY A 160 2.30 -11.04 -8.81
N ILE A 161 1.08 -10.50 -8.90
CA ILE A 161 0.72 -9.30 -9.66
C ILE A 161 0.09 -8.25 -8.74
N ASP A 162 -0.01 -7.03 -9.27
CA ASP A 162 -0.59 -5.89 -8.55
C ASP A 162 -2.09 -6.14 -8.33
N ILE A 163 -2.56 -6.15 -7.08
CA ILE A 163 -3.95 -6.53 -6.78
C ILE A 163 -4.93 -5.44 -7.23
N GLU A 164 -4.48 -4.19 -7.28
CA GLU A 164 -5.23 -3.06 -7.83
C GLU A 164 -5.52 -3.29 -9.32
N GLN A 165 -4.53 -3.81 -10.07
CA GLN A 165 -4.74 -4.19 -11.48
C GLN A 165 -5.78 -5.31 -11.62
N VAL A 166 -5.74 -6.32 -10.73
CA VAL A 166 -6.75 -7.39 -10.71
C VAL A 166 -8.14 -6.83 -10.40
N ALA A 167 -8.24 -5.87 -9.48
CA ALA A 167 -9.51 -5.24 -9.11
C ALA A 167 -10.14 -4.47 -10.28
N GLU A 168 -9.31 -3.85 -11.14
CA GLU A 168 -9.78 -3.16 -12.34
C GLU A 168 -10.15 -4.12 -13.49
N GLU A 169 -9.29 -5.10 -13.78
CA GLU A 169 -9.44 -5.98 -14.95
C GLU A 169 -10.37 -7.18 -14.70
N SER A 170 -10.44 -7.67 -13.46
CA SER A 170 -11.16 -8.89 -13.09
C SER A 170 -11.63 -8.84 -11.63
N PRO A 171 -12.54 -7.91 -11.27
CA PRO A 171 -12.98 -7.71 -9.88
C PRO A 171 -13.55 -8.97 -9.22
N ASP A 172 -14.15 -9.86 -10.02
CA ASP A 172 -14.72 -11.15 -9.60
C ASP A 172 -13.65 -12.19 -9.23
N ALA A 173 -12.38 -11.98 -9.61
CA ALA A 173 -11.27 -12.83 -9.20
C ALA A 173 -10.83 -12.57 -7.74
N ILE A 174 -11.39 -11.56 -7.08
CA ILE A 174 -11.07 -11.20 -5.70
C ILE A 174 -12.27 -11.54 -4.82
N ALA A 175 -12.15 -12.62 -4.06
CA ALA A 175 -13.10 -12.96 -3.02
C ALA A 175 -12.91 -12.02 -1.82
N ARG A 176 -14.02 -11.61 -1.20
CA ARG A 176 -14.05 -10.61 -0.13
C ARG A 176 -14.87 -11.11 1.05
N LEU A 177 -14.38 -10.83 2.25
CA LEU A 177 -15.11 -11.09 3.49
C LEU A 177 -14.98 -9.87 4.41
N TYR A 178 -16.09 -9.43 5.00
CA TYR A 178 -16.12 -8.41 6.04
C TYR A 178 -16.33 -9.08 7.41
N PRO A 179 -15.26 -9.29 8.20
CA PRO A 179 -15.39 -9.91 9.50
C PRO A 179 -16.14 -9.01 10.48
N ASN A 180 -16.87 -9.62 11.41
CA ASN A 180 -17.46 -8.86 12.51
C ASN A 180 -16.34 -8.30 13.40
N PRO A 181 -16.33 -7.00 13.74
CA PRO A 181 -15.21 -6.37 14.46
C PRO A 181 -15.03 -6.88 15.91
N TRP A 182 -16.09 -7.42 16.53
CA TRP A 182 -16.05 -7.92 17.90
C TRP A 182 -15.69 -9.41 17.96
N ARG A 183 -16.24 -10.19 17.01
CA ARG A 183 -16.11 -11.65 16.99
C ARG A 183 -14.97 -12.14 16.08
N GLY A 184 -14.51 -11.32 15.14
CA GLY A 184 -13.59 -11.72 14.08
C GLY A 184 -14.24 -12.64 13.02
N PRO A 185 -13.45 -13.23 12.11
CA PRO A 185 -13.95 -14.17 11.12
C PRO A 185 -14.17 -15.57 11.72
N LEU A 186 -15.27 -16.25 11.36
CA LEU A 186 -15.48 -17.66 11.71
C LEU A 186 -14.85 -18.59 10.68
N ASP A 187 -14.51 -19.79 11.11
CA ASP A 187 -13.85 -20.78 10.26
C ASP A 187 -14.67 -21.13 9.01
N PHE A 188 -16.00 -21.21 9.11
CA PHE A 188 -16.84 -21.45 7.92
C PHE A 188 -16.86 -20.25 6.95
N GLN A 189 -16.74 -19.01 7.45
CA GLN A 189 -16.68 -17.82 6.62
C GLN A 189 -15.35 -17.73 5.87
N LEU A 190 -14.27 -18.12 6.55
CA LEU A 190 -12.94 -18.22 5.95
C LEU A 190 -12.88 -19.34 4.91
N ALA A 191 -13.47 -20.51 5.20
CA ALA A 191 -13.57 -21.58 4.23
C ALA A 191 -14.35 -21.13 2.99
N GLN A 192 -15.51 -20.49 3.17
CA GLN A 192 -16.30 -19.96 2.06
C GLN A 192 -15.50 -18.94 1.23
N LEU A 193 -14.82 -17.99 1.88
CA LEU A 193 -13.94 -17.01 1.22
C LEU A 193 -12.89 -17.69 0.32
N VAL A 194 -12.30 -18.80 0.79
CA VAL A 194 -11.30 -19.56 0.03
C VAL A 194 -11.94 -20.32 -1.15
N TYR A 195 -13.15 -20.88 -0.98
CA TYR A 195 -13.90 -21.49 -2.09
C TYR A 195 -14.31 -20.46 -3.14
N ASP A 196 -14.77 -19.28 -2.71
CA ASP A 196 -15.16 -18.17 -3.58
C ASP A 196 -13.97 -17.67 -4.42
N ALA A 197 -12.74 -17.76 -3.88
CA ALA A 197 -11.52 -17.45 -4.60
C ALA A 197 -11.07 -18.55 -5.59
N GLY A 198 -11.81 -19.66 -5.68
CA GLY A 198 -11.46 -20.81 -6.54
C GLY A 198 -10.33 -21.68 -5.98
N LEU A 199 -10.07 -21.62 -4.67
CA LEU A 199 -8.93 -22.28 -4.00
C LEU A 199 -9.38 -23.35 -3.00
N GLY A 200 -10.49 -24.02 -3.29
CA GLY A 200 -11.14 -24.97 -2.37
C GLY A 200 -10.26 -26.16 -1.96
N ASP A 201 -9.30 -26.55 -2.79
CA ASP A 201 -8.28 -27.57 -2.48
C ASP A 201 -7.34 -27.14 -1.34
N LEU A 202 -7.18 -25.83 -1.14
CA LEU A 202 -6.36 -25.21 -0.11
C LEU A 202 -7.17 -24.65 1.08
N ALA A 203 -8.47 -25.02 1.18
CA ALA A 203 -9.38 -24.48 2.20
C ALA A 203 -8.83 -24.57 3.63
N ARG A 204 -8.26 -25.72 4.01
CA ARG A 204 -7.69 -25.93 5.37
C ARG A 204 -6.47 -25.05 5.64
N PRO A 205 -5.36 -25.13 4.86
CA PRO A 205 -4.18 -24.32 5.13
C PRO A 205 -4.44 -22.82 5.00
N LEU A 206 -5.24 -22.37 4.02
CA LEU A 206 -5.57 -20.95 3.87
C LEU A 206 -6.46 -20.44 4.98
N THR A 207 -7.47 -21.18 5.43
CA THR A 207 -8.29 -20.79 6.59
C THR A 207 -7.43 -20.58 7.84
N ALA A 208 -6.52 -21.51 8.13
CA ALA A 208 -5.62 -21.40 9.27
C ALA A 208 -4.67 -20.20 9.13
N LEU A 209 -4.14 -19.94 7.94
CA LEU A 209 -3.25 -18.81 7.68
C LEU A 209 -3.98 -17.47 7.78
N ILE A 210 -5.15 -17.33 7.15
CA ILE A 210 -5.95 -16.10 7.17
C ILE A 210 -6.35 -15.74 8.60
N LYS A 211 -6.70 -16.75 9.42
CA LYS A 211 -7.00 -16.55 10.85
C LYS A 211 -5.81 -16.00 11.63
N LYS A 212 -4.59 -16.46 11.32
CA LYS A 212 -3.35 -15.91 11.91
C LYS A 212 -3.07 -14.50 11.40
N LEU A 213 -3.22 -14.25 10.10
CA LEU A 213 -3.02 -12.94 9.50
C LEU A 213 -3.97 -11.90 10.08
N TYR A 214 -5.24 -12.27 10.29
CA TYR A 214 -6.24 -11.38 10.88
C TYR A 214 -5.88 -10.89 12.28
N ARG A 215 -5.09 -11.66 13.04
CA ARG A 215 -4.58 -11.22 14.36
C ARG A 215 -3.67 -10.00 14.28
N ALA A 216 -3.07 -9.71 13.13
CA ALA A 216 -2.28 -8.49 12.95
C ALA A 216 -3.08 -7.22 13.25
N ILE A 217 -4.41 -7.23 13.06
CA ILE A 217 -5.28 -6.10 13.36
C ILE A 217 -5.31 -5.83 14.88
N PRO A 218 -5.82 -6.71 15.75
CA PRO A 218 -5.89 -6.44 17.18
C PRO A 218 -4.51 -6.47 17.88
N ASP A 219 -3.56 -7.28 17.40
CA ASP A 219 -2.28 -7.46 18.10
C ASP A 219 -1.28 -6.33 17.78
N TYR A 220 -1.36 -5.73 16.58
CA TYR A 220 -0.40 -4.74 16.10
C TYR A 220 -1.04 -3.43 15.59
N ASP A 221 -2.37 -3.26 15.67
CA ASP A 221 -3.08 -2.15 15.03
C ASP A 221 -2.75 -2.00 13.54
N ALA A 222 -2.61 -3.13 12.86
CA ALA A 222 -2.34 -3.14 11.44
C ALA A 222 -3.55 -2.62 10.66
N LEU A 223 -3.31 -1.61 9.81
CA LEU A 223 -4.28 -1.07 8.86
C LEU A 223 -4.33 -1.91 7.58
N THR A 224 -3.21 -2.51 7.21
CA THR A 224 -3.09 -3.34 6.01
C THR A 224 -2.01 -4.37 6.22
N ALA A 225 -2.32 -5.63 5.90
CA ALA A 225 -1.32 -6.67 5.72
C ALA A 225 -1.60 -7.41 4.41
N GLU A 226 -0.56 -7.61 3.62
CA GLU A 226 -0.63 -8.26 2.32
C GLU A 226 0.49 -9.29 2.23
N ILE A 227 0.15 -10.48 1.73
CA ILE A 227 1.09 -11.53 1.34
C ILE A 227 0.92 -11.74 -0.16
N ASN A 228 1.89 -11.26 -0.94
CA ASN A 228 1.80 -11.24 -2.39
C ASN A 228 3.18 -11.39 -3.08
N PRO A 229 3.58 -12.61 -3.48
CA PRO A 229 2.76 -13.83 -3.48
C PRO A 229 2.76 -14.54 -2.12
N LEU A 230 1.61 -15.11 -1.77
CA LEU A 230 1.53 -16.30 -0.93
C LEU A 230 1.82 -17.51 -1.82
N VAL A 231 2.92 -18.20 -1.55
CA VAL A 231 3.43 -19.29 -2.37
C VAL A 231 2.87 -20.61 -1.88
N VAL A 232 2.34 -21.40 -2.80
CA VAL A 232 2.13 -22.83 -2.63
C VAL A 232 3.35 -23.53 -3.23
N THR A 233 4.09 -24.28 -2.42
CA THR A 233 5.25 -25.03 -2.90
C THR A 233 4.82 -26.33 -3.56
N LYS A 234 5.70 -26.95 -4.36
CA LYS A 234 5.44 -28.28 -4.95
C LYS A 234 5.19 -29.39 -3.92
N ASN A 235 5.54 -29.16 -2.65
CA ASN A 235 5.28 -30.08 -1.55
C ASN A 235 3.91 -29.84 -0.89
N GLY A 236 3.14 -28.86 -1.37
CA GLY A 236 1.84 -28.47 -0.83
C GLY A 236 1.91 -27.50 0.36
N ASP A 237 3.10 -27.01 0.73
CA ASP A 237 3.26 -26.05 1.82
C ASP A 237 2.83 -24.65 1.38
N VAL A 238 2.26 -23.89 2.31
CA VAL A 238 1.83 -22.51 2.09
C VAL A 238 2.76 -21.56 2.86
N VAL A 239 3.49 -20.72 2.12
CA VAL A 239 4.59 -19.88 2.66
C VAL A 239 4.45 -18.44 2.15
N ALA A 240 4.67 -17.46 3.02
CA ALA A 240 4.65 -16.04 2.65
C ALA A 240 5.91 -15.67 1.84
N GLY A 241 5.77 -15.64 0.51
CA GLY A 241 6.85 -15.33 -0.42
C GLY A 241 7.24 -13.85 -0.42
N ASP A 242 6.29 -12.94 -0.22
CA ASP A 242 6.51 -11.53 0.08
C ASP A 242 5.54 -11.08 1.17
N ALA A 243 5.85 -10.00 1.87
CA ALA A 243 4.98 -9.44 2.89
C ALA A 243 5.04 -7.92 2.91
N LYS A 244 3.88 -7.30 3.08
CA LYS A 244 3.73 -5.88 3.36
C LYS A 244 2.85 -5.72 4.59
N LEU A 245 3.27 -4.85 5.51
CA LEU A 245 2.51 -4.53 6.72
C LEU A 245 2.57 -3.02 6.97
N GLU A 246 1.41 -2.41 7.16
CA GLU A 246 1.26 -1.00 7.55
C GLU A 246 0.51 -0.93 8.88
N VAL A 247 1.07 -0.20 9.85
CA VAL A 247 0.52 -0.06 11.21
C VAL A 247 0.00 1.36 11.43
N ASP A 248 -1.12 1.49 12.14
CA ASP A 248 -1.71 2.79 12.52
C ASP A 248 -0.76 3.59 13.42
N ASP A 249 -0.34 4.75 12.93
CA ASP A 249 0.48 5.70 13.66
C ASP A 249 -0.24 6.27 14.90
N ASN A 250 -1.58 6.34 14.88
CA ASN A 250 -2.35 6.74 16.06
C ASN A 250 -2.27 5.71 17.20
N ALA A 251 -1.86 4.48 16.92
CA ALA A 251 -1.63 3.43 17.91
C ALA A 251 -0.17 3.33 18.37
N ALA A 252 0.75 4.14 17.83
CA ALA A 252 2.19 4.05 18.13
C ALA A 252 2.50 4.15 19.63
N TRP A 253 1.70 4.92 20.39
CA TRP A 253 1.87 5.09 21.84
C TRP A 253 1.79 3.78 22.64
N ARG A 254 1.07 2.77 22.14
CA ARG A 254 0.95 1.43 22.73
C ARG A 254 1.81 0.35 22.06
N HIS A 255 2.48 0.69 20.95
CA HIS A 255 3.37 -0.20 20.19
C HIS A 255 4.81 0.32 20.16
N LYS A 256 5.31 0.77 21.32
CA LYS A 256 6.66 1.35 21.44
C LYS A 256 7.76 0.35 21.07
N ASP A 257 7.52 -0.93 21.27
CA ASP A 257 8.44 -2.00 20.89
C ASP A 257 8.59 -2.12 19.37
N LEU A 258 7.54 -1.89 18.58
CA LEU A 258 7.63 -1.85 17.11
C LEU A 258 8.49 -0.68 16.65
N GLU A 259 8.28 0.51 17.21
CA GLU A 259 9.08 1.69 16.86
C GLU A 259 10.56 1.48 17.23
N GLN A 260 10.84 0.91 18.40
CA GLN A 260 12.20 0.58 18.83
C GLN A 260 12.87 -0.46 17.92
N ARG A 261 12.13 -1.48 17.49
CA ARG A 261 12.67 -2.56 16.65
C ARG A 261 12.85 -2.14 15.20
N TYR A 262 11.94 -1.33 14.67
CA TYR A 262 11.81 -1.14 13.22
C TYR A 262 11.92 0.31 12.74
N GLY A 263 11.79 1.30 13.63
CA GLY A 263 11.75 2.72 13.28
C GLY A 263 13.09 3.30 12.77
N SER A 264 14.21 2.61 12.98
CA SER A 264 15.56 3.11 12.70
C SER A 264 16.12 2.76 11.32
N VAL A 265 15.42 1.93 10.53
CA VAL A 265 16.04 1.23 9.39
C VAL A 265 15.95 2.02 8.08
N ILE A 266 15.03 2.97 7.99
CA ILE A 266 14.87 3.81 6.80
C ILE A 266 15.17 5.25 7.19
N ALA A 267 16.27 5.79 6.67
CA ALA A 267 16.40 7.23 6.57
C ALA A 267 15.30 7.69 5.61
N GLY A 268 14.20 8.22 6.17
CA GLY A 268 13.18 8.90 5.38
C GLY A 268 13.76 10.13 4.69
N ASP A 269 12.90 10.88 4.00
CA ASP A 269 13.30 12.19 3.52
C ASP A 269 13.85 13.03 4.71
N PRO A 270 15.07 13.58 4.61
CA PRO A 270 15.69 14.32 5.72
C PRO A 270 14.82 15.49 6.22
N TYR A 271 14.04 16.10 5.33
CA TYR A 271 13.11 17.19 5.68
C TYR A 271 11.94 16.66 6.49
N GLU A 272 11.37 15.52 6.12
CA GLU A 272 10.29 14.88 6.89
C GLU A 272 10.75 14.38 8.26
N VAL A 273 11.98 13.86 8.34
CA VAL A 273 12.57 13.42 9.61
C VAL A 273 12.71 14.60 10.57
N GLU A 274 13.24 15.73 10.09
CA GLU A 274 13.37 16.94 10.89
C GLU A 274 12.03 17.56 11.25
N ALA A 275 11.07 17.57 10.32
CA ALA A 275 9.68 17.98 10.57
C ALA A 275 9.04 17.17 11.70
N LYS A 276 9.18 15.83 11.67
CA LYS A 276 8.62 14.95 12.69
C LYS A 276 9.17 15.25 14.09
N LYS A 277 10.49 15.51 14.22
CA LYS A 277 11.09 15.93 15.51
C LYS A 277 10.48 17.22 16.07
N ARG A 278 10.04 18.10 15.18
CA ARG A 278 9.41 19.39 15.50
C ARG A 278 7.89 19.31 15.60
N GLY A 279 7.31 18.10 15.52
CA GLY A 279 5.86 17.90 15.60
C GLY A 279 5.08 18.42 14.40
N LEU A 280 5.73 18.53 13.23
CA LEU A 280 5.13 19.03 12.00
C LEU A 280 4.72 17.87 11.09
N THR A 281 3.60 18.02 10.39
CA THR A 281 3.23 17.09 9.31
C THR A 281 3.79 17.64 8.00
N TYR A 282 4.80 16.98 7.46
CA TYR A 282 5.52 17.43 6.27
C TYR A 282 5.58 16.33 5.22
N VAL A 283 5.47 16.71 3.94
CA VAL A 283 5.71 15.82 2.79
C VAL A 283 6.47 16.61 1.72
N SER A 284 7.56 16.06 1.23
CA SER A 284 8.31 16.67 0.12
C SER A 284 7.60 16.48 -1.22
N LEU A 285 7.67 17.51 -2.06
CA LEU A 285 7.15 17.53 -3.42
C LEU A 285 8.23 18.03 -4.39
N ASP A 286 8.04 17.80 -5.68
CA ASP A 286 9.01 18.22 -6.71
C ASP A 286 8.69 19.61 -7.28
N GLY A 287 8.87 20.63 -6.44
CA GLY A 287 8.65 22.04 -6.80
C GLY A 287 9.65 22.97 -6.14
N ASP A 288 9.36 24.26 -6.23
CA ASP A 288 10.21 25.39 -5.81
C ASP A 288 9.46 26.38 -4.91
N ILE A 289 8.16 26.20 -4.67
CA ILE A 289 7.37 27.07 -3.78
C ILE A 289 7.11 26.38 -2.44
N GLY A 290 7.69 26.92 -1.37
CA GLY A 290 7.47 26.43 -0.01
C GLY A 290 6.06 26.74 0.53
N ILE A 291 5.37 25.75 1.10
CA ILE A 291 4.01 25.91 1.64
C ILE A 291 3.99 25.63 3.14
N ILE A 292 3.40 26.56 3.91
CA ILE A 292 3.05 26.40 5.32
C ILE A 292 1.56 26.71 5.45
N GLY A 293 0.81 25.85 6.13
CA GLY A 293 -0.56 26.17 6.53
C GLY A 293 -0.94 25.50 7.84
N ASN A 294 -1.98 26.03 8.48
CA ASN A 294 -2.49 25.59 9.76
C ASN A 294 -3.78 24.76 9.57
N GLY A 295 -3.59 23.49 9.28
CA GLY A 295 -4.64 22.51 9.01
C GLY A 295 -4.52 21.90 7.62
N ALA A 296 -4.50 20.57 7.56
CA ALA A 296 -4.31 19.81 6.34
C ALA A 296 -5.24 20.22 5.19
N GLY A 297 -6.52 20.49 5.46
CA GLY A 297 -7.49 20.94 4.45
C GLY A 297 -7.12 22.26 3.79
N LEU A 298 -6.62 23.20 4.59
CA LEU A 298 -6.16 24.50 4.10
C LEU A 298 -4.86 24.35 3.32
N CYS A 299 -3.89 23.57 3.83
CA CYS A 299 -2.64 23.29 3.11
C CYS A 299 -2.89 22.69 1.72
N MET A 300 -3.77 21.68 1.62
CA MET A 300 -4.12 21.07 0.33
C MET A 300 -4.78 22.07 -0.62
N SER A 301 -5.71 22.88 -0.10
CA SER A 301 -6.36 23.92 -0.92
C SER A 301 -5.32 24.93 -1.45
N THR A 302 -4.32 25.28 -0.64
CA THR A 302 -3.22 26.14 -1.05
C THR A 302 -2.35 25.48 -2.13
N LEU A 303 -2.02 24.19 -2.00
CA LEU A 303 -1.31 23.45 -3.05
C LEU A 303 -2.07 23.50 -4.38
N ASP A 304 -3.38 23.25 -4.35
CA ASP A 304 -4.23 23.28 -5.54
C ASP A 304 -4.26 24.68 -6.17
N LEU A 305 -4.32 25.75 -5.36
CA LEU A 305 -4.30 27.13 -5.86
C LEU A 305 -2.96 27.48 -6.51
N VAL A 306 -1.83 27.08 -5.90
CA VAL A 306 -0.48 27.29 -6.46
C VAL A 306 -0.36 26.57 -7.80
N GLN A 307 -0.77 25.30 -7.87
CA GLN A 307 -0.71 24.53 -9.10
C GLN A 307 -1.63 25.11 -10.19
N ARG A 308 -2.84 25.55 -9.83
CA ARG A 308 -3.78 26.22 -10.77
C ARG A 308 -3.23 27.54 -11.29
N ALA A 309 -2.41 28.24 -10.52
CA ALA A 309 -1.73 29.46 -10.95
C ALA A 309 -0.44 29.21 -11.76
N GLY A 310 -0.09 27.93 -12.01
CA GLY A 310 1.10 27.53 -12.77
C GLY A 310 2.37 27.37 -11.93
N GLY A 311 2.30 27.52 -10.61
CA GLY A 311 3.41 27.26 -9.69
C GLY A 311 3.57 25.77 -9.37
N ARG A 312 4.70 25.40 -8.76
CA ARG A 312 4.96 24.04 -8.29
C ARG A 312 5.35 24.07 -6.82
N ALA A 313 4.51 23.49 -5.97
CA ALA A 313 4.81 23.39 -4.55
C ALA A 313 5.99 22.45 -4.30
N ALA A 314 6.92 22.87 -3.45
CA ALA A 314 8.07 22.09 -3.02
C ALA A 314 7.76 21.16 -1.85
N ASN A 315 6.68 21.43 -1.12
CA ASN A 315 6.28 20.63 0.03
C ASN A 315 4.80 20.82 0.38
N PHE A 316 4.29 19.89 1.18
CA PHE A 316 3.15 20.09 2.07
C PHE A 316 3.70 20.27 3.50
N CYS A 317 3.27 21.29 4.24
CA CYS A 317 3.57 21.44 5.67
C CYS A 317 2.31 21.91 6.41
N ASP A 318 1.77 21.02 7.25
CA ASP A 318 0.69 21.32 8.17
C ASP A 318 1.25 21.49 9.60
N ILE A 319 1.08 22.70 10.14
CA ILE A 319 1.49 23.08 11.49
C ILE A 319 0.42 22.81 12.57
N GLY A 320 -0.70 22.20 12.18
CA GLY A 320 -1.86 21.96 13.04
C GLY A 320 -2.77 23.19 13.18
N GLY A 321 -3.75 23.11 14.09
CA GLY A 321 -4.75 24.19 14.26
C GLY A 321 -4.20 25.48 14.87
N GLY A 322 -3.06 25.43 15.58
CA GLY A 322 -2.44 26.59 16.23
C GLY A 322 -1.23 27.11 15.45
N ALA A 323 -1.11 28.43 15.31
CA ALA A 323 0.01 29.09 14.61
C ALA A 323 0.83 29.97 15.56
N LYS A 324 1.33 29.39 16.66
CA LYS A 324 2.24 30.10 17.58
C LYS A 324 3.57 30.40 16.87
N ALA A 325 4.24 31.48 17.27
CA ALA A 325 5.49 31.93 16.65
C ALA A 325 6.55 30.82 16.54
N GLU A 326 6.78 30.06 17.61
CA GLU A 326 7.73 28.94 17.65
C GLU A 326 7.40 27.83 16.63
N VAL A 327 6.11 27.55 16.42
CA VAL A 327 5.68 26.51 15.45
C VAL A 327 5.93 26.98 14.02
N VAL A 328 5.67 28.26 13.74
CA VAL A 328 5.95 28.87 12.43
C VAL A 328 7.46 28.94 12.16
N GLU A 329 8.25 29.30 13.16
CA GLU A 329 9.72 29.28 13.09
C GLU A 329 10.24 27.88 12.77
N ASN A 330 9.75 26.86 13.49
CA ASN A 330 10.10 25.48 13.24
C ASN A 330 9.75 25.03 11.81
N ALA A 331 8.59 25.43 11.29
CA ALA A 331 8.18 25.12 9.93
C ALA A 331 9.06 25.80 8.87
N LEU A 332 9.40 27.07 9.07
CA LEU A 332 10.34 27.80 8.21
C LEU A 332 11.72 27.15 8.21
N ALA A 333 12.23 26.78 9.39
CA ALA A 333 13.54 26.13 9.51
C ALA A 333 13.61 24.83 8.70
N VAL A 334 12.55 24.03 8.69
CA VAL A 334 12.48 22.80 7.89
C VAL A 334 12.39 23.10 6.40
N ILE A 335 11.52 24.01 5.98
CA ILE A 335 11.31 24.33 4.56
C ILE A 335 12.58 24.88 3.92
N LEU A 336 13.31 25.75 4.64
CA LEU A 336 14.54 26.37 4.15
C LEU A 336 15.74 25.41 4.11
N MET A 337 15.60 24.17 4.61
CA MET A 337 16.60 23.12 4.36
C MET A 337 16.54 22.62 2.90
N ASN A 338 15.41 22.80 2.21
CA ASN A 338 15.27 22.41 0.81
C ASN A 338 15.90 23.49 -0.10
N PRO A 339 17.01 23.21 -0.80
CA PRO A 339 17.70 24.21 -1.62
C PRO A 339 16.92 24.64 -2.86
N LYS A 340 15.80 23.96 -3.18
CA LYS A 340 14.90 24.34 -4.28
C LYS A 340 13.93 25.47 -3.91
N VAL A 341 13.76 25.76 -2.61
CA VAL A 341 12.82 26.77 -2.09
C VAL A 341 13.53 28.10 -1.85
#